data_AF-A0AAW0NSW3-F1
#
_entry.id   AF-A0AAW0NSW3-F1
#
_cell.length_a   1.000
_cell.length_b   1.000
_cell.length_c   1.000
_cell.angle_alpha   90.00
_cell.angle_beta   90.00
_cell.angle_gamma   90.00
#
_symmetry.space_group_name_H-M   'P 1'
#
loop_
_entity.id
_entity.type
_entity.pdbx_description
1 polymer ?
#
loop_
_entity_poly.entity_id
_entity_poly.type
_entity_poly.pdbx_seq_one_letter_code
_entity_poly.pdbx_strand_id
1 'polypeptide(L)'
;MEPVVKEKYFIVIRGKSKKGFCRGGIGRVEGELQNGELMAVVYCGSSNNGTPKTGGIVKKEDTYPLTRHQAQLLLFISSTSKRLELLCNPQLFSAICELSHEDLVVVKHKKGHVPGLVKNLMQIGRNDCQEDLSMLGFEVEILDTDHNRTQTTIGHKKSVPPPLYSAADIVQVVPSHAVPLGVQWKEGSGGQSLTRQPGGALEGKTGEWAGVELDYDVKGCSDGTYGGKRFFTCNGNKALFIPKTKCHPDSRFGFCGESVGSQIQKAQVPPFEESEDHVPPLTESEALSVLVGKMKGIQGNTNSCYLDATIFSLFCSSLVLDRLFQKPLIDIEPPTTCTLRKIINRLRRQGFVPAESVMNFRKQLGCDTFSTEEKDPEEFITVLFQKVLCIEPLLKLRSSGERYQDTYTLQIFLEKEQMGPMPTVQQLLDTSCLSSDLKFEVVPSCLMIQMPRFGSKYKMFSQIIPSVELNITDLLHNCPRECFLCGCLAEFECLQCLPDRKLHPGRIKQFCVTCNKQTSHYVSFVKCGTDPKSWIFFDSMADRCGNDQSGYNIPEVCACPEVGDFLSQSEEELACTNLSQVPELVRRMLCDSYMLLYQNPVTPLTLSDSQQQL
;
A
#
# COMPACT_ATOMS: atom_id res chain seq x y z
N MET A 1 24.63 -37.28 2.61
CA MET A 1 24.55 -35.85 2.24
C MET A 1 23.35 -35.29 2.94
N GLU A 2 23.53 -34.68 4.11
CA GLU A 2 22.48 -33.92 4.77
C GLU A 2 22.12 -32.70 3.91
N PRO A 3 20.85 -32.27 3.87
CA PRO A 3 20.45 -31.13 3.07
C PRO A 3 21.04 -29.87 3.68
N VAL A 4 21.90 -29.20 2.93
CA VAL A 4 22.42 -27.87 3.27
C VAL A 4 21.22 -26.93 3.41
N VAL A 5 20.82 -26.63 4.65
CA VAL A 5 19.82 -25.62 4.95
C VAL A 5 20.37 -24.30 4.43
N LYS A 6 19.74 -23.71 3.40
CA LYS A 6 20.06 -22.35 2.94
C LYS A 6 20.00 -21.43 4.16
N GLU A 7 21.09 -20.75 4.49
CA GLU A 7 21.15 -19.84 5.63
C GLU A 7 19.99 -18.82 5.54
N LYS A 8 19.08 -18.83 6.52
CA LYS A 8 17.98 -17.86 6.62
C LYS A 8 18.29 -16.90 7.76
N TYR A 9 18.49 -15.62 7.45
CA TYR A 9 18.64 -14.55 8.44
C TYR A 9 17.30 -13.84 8.65
N PHE A 10 17.12 -13.22 9.82
CA PHE A 10 15.93 -12.44 10.13
C PHE A 10 16.21 -11.34 11.14
N ILE A 11 15.26 -10.42 11.27
CA ILE A 11 15.21 -9.42 12.34
C ILE A 11 13.88 -9.50 13.07
N VAL A 12 13.92 -9.32 14.38
CA VAL A 12 12.76 -9.40 15.27
C VAL A 12 11.98 -8.08 15.19
N ILE A 13 10.76 -8.11 14.65
CA ILE A 13 9.91 -6.92 14.50
C ILE A 13 8.94 -6.73 15.67
N ARG A 14 8.58 -7.84 16.35
CA ARG A 14 7.64 -7.88 17.49
C ARG A 14 8.22 -8.79 18.59
N GLY A 15 8.12 -8.40 19.87
CA GLY A 15 8.64 -9.23 20.97
C GLY A 15 8.80 -8.49 22.31
N LYS A 16 8.51 -9.18 23.43
CA LYS A 16 8.68 -8.67 24.81
C LYS A 16 10.09 -8.96 25.33
N SER A 17 10.66 -8.03 26.10
CA SER A 17 12.04 -8.03 26.63
C SER A 17 12.33 -9.08 27.72
N LYS A 18 12.00 -10.36 27.52
CA LYS A 18 12.40 -11.43 28.46
C LYS A 18 13.08 -12.58 27.71
N LYS A 19 14.41 -12.66 27.90
CA LYS A 19 15.38 -13.70 27.50
C LYS A 19 15.25 -14.26 26.08
N GLY A 20 16.10 -13.77 25.18
CA GLY A 20 16.39 -14.39 23.89
C GLY A 20 16.40 -13.40 22.73
N PHE A 21 15.24 -12.84 22.38
CA PHE A 21 15.05 -12.01 21.19
C PHE A 21 14.44 -10.65 21.55
N CYS A 22 15.26 -9.59 21.52
CA CYS A 22 14.75 -8.23 21.65
C CYS A 22 14.31 -7.69 20.29
N ARG A 23 13.29 -6.81 20.29
CA ARG A 23 12.85 -6.07 19.10
C ARG A 23 14.05 -5.33 18.47
N GLY A 24 14.29 -5.56 17.17
CA GLY A 24 15.45 -5.07 16.41
C GLY A 24 16.71 -5.96 16.52
N GLY A 25 16.62 -7.10 17.19
CA GLY A 25 17.65 -8.14 17.22
C GLY A 25 17.71 -8.91 15.90
N ILE A 26 18.92 -9.22 15.44
CA ILE A 26 19.18 -9.96 14.20
C ILE A 26 19.53 -11.40 14.56
N GLY A 27 18.98 -12.37 13.85
CA GLY A 27 19.26 -13.79 14.09
C GLY A 27 19.41 -14.63 12.83
N ARG A 28 19.95 -15.84 13.01
CA ARG A 28 20.06 -16.89 11.98
C ARG A 28 19.21 -18.08 12.40
N VAL A 29 18.40 -18.60 11.49
CA VAL A 29 17.58 -19.80 11.72
C VAL A 29 18.45 -21.04 11.68
N GLU A 30 18.35 -21.87 12.71
CA GLU A 30 19.00 -23.18 12.80
C GLU A 30 18.02 -24.33 12.55
N GLY A 31 16.73 -24.14 12.82
CA GLY A 31 15.67 -25.12 12.53
C GLY A 31 14.26 -24.53 12.62
N GLU A 32 13.30 -25.16 11.92
CA GLU A 32 11.87 -24.81 11.99
C GLU A 32 11.11 -25.91 12.77
N LEU A 33 10.32 -25.51 13.77
CA LEU A 33 9.43 -26.39 14.54
C LEU A 33 8.04 -26.46 13.87
N GLN A 34 7.31 -27.57 14.07
CA GLN A 34 6.02 -27.85 13.40
C GLN A 34 4.89 -26.87 13.75
N ASN A 35 5.07 -26.03 14.78
CA ASN A 35 4.11 -25.06 15.29
C ASN A 35 4.35 -23.62 14.77
N GLY A 36 5.21 -23.42 13.77
CA GLY A 36 5.53 -22.09 13.24
C GLY A 36 6.54 -21.30 14.08
N GLU A 37 7.24 -21.97 15.01
CA GLU A 37 8.36 -21.42 15.76
C GLU A 37 9.70 -21.73 15.09
N LEU A 38 10.64 -20.79 15.20
CA LEU A 38 11.98 -20.89 14.65
C LEU A 38 12.97 -21.04 15.80
N MET A 39 13.80 -22.08 15.75
CA MET A 39 15.01 -22.16 16.56
C MET A 39 16.08 -21.33 15.89
N ALA A 40 16.65 -20.38 16.62
CA ALA A 40 17.58 -19.42 16.06
C ALA A 40 18.63 -18.94 17.05
N VAL A 41 19.75 -18.46 16.51
CA VAL A 41 20.80 -17.78 17.25
C VAL A 41 20.76 -16.28 17.01
N VAL A 42 20.99 -15.49 18.06
CA VAL A 42 20.97 -14.01 18.00
C VAL A 42 22.36 -13.42 17.96
N TYR A 43 22.53 -12.43 17.07
CA TYR A 43 23.69 -11.55 16.98
C TYR A 43 23.38 -10.22 17.70
N CYS A 44 24.08 -9.95 18.80
CA CYS A 44 23.92 -8.71 19.59
C CYS A 44 24.90 -7.63 19.10
N GLY A 45 24.38 -6.50 18.62
CA GLY A 45 25.18 -5.38 18.08
C GLY A 45 25.81 -4.44 19.10
N SER A 46 26.17 -4.92 20.29
CA SER A 46 26.74 -4.07 21.36
C SER A 46 28.15 -4.47 21.80
N SER A 47 28.72 -5.54 21.25
CA SER A 47 30.12 -5.92 21.48
C SER A 47 30.76 -6.28 20.15
N ASN A 48 31.98 -5.79 19.91
CA ASN A 48 32.75 -5.83 18.65
C ASN A 48 33.02 -7.20 18.00
N ASN A 49 32.37 -8.27 18.46
CA ASN A 49 32.51 -9.61 17.89
C ASN A 49 31.12 -10.07 17.46
N GLY A 50 30.90 -10.22 16.15
CA GLY A 50 29.68 -10.76 15.52
C GLY A 50 29.41 -12.23 15.84
N THR A 51 29.70 -12.64 17.08
CA THR A 51 29.56 -14.00 17.57
C THR A 51 28.14 -14.24 18.11
N PRO A 52 27.56 -15.43 17.86
CA PRO A 52 26.24 -15.80 18.38
C PRO A 52 26.32 -15.94 19.91
N LYS A 53 25.45 -15.23 20.65
CA LYS A 53 25.50 -15.23 22.13
C LYS A 53 24.52 -16.18 22.80
N THR A 54 23.35 -16.40 22.21
CA THR A 54 22.29 -17.19 22.85
C THR A 54 21.35 -17.74 21.78
N GLY A 55 21.17 -19.06 21.79
CA GLY A 55 20.13 -19.74 21.03
C GLY A 55 18.78 -19.61 21.74
N GLY A 56 17.69 -19.53 20.99
CA GLY A 56 16.35 -19.53 21.54
C GLY A 56 15.29 -19.73 20.47
N ILE A 57 14.03 -19.62 20.89
CA ILE A 57 12.86 -19.82 20.05
C ILE A 57 12.19 -18.48 19.78
N VAL A 58 11.87 -18.21 18.51
CA VAL A 58 11.10 -17.02 18.08
C VAL A 58 9.99 -17.45 17.13
N LYS A 59 8.81 -16.84 17.25
CA LYS A 59 7.71 -17.13 16.33
C LYS A 59 8.00 -16.53 14.96
N LYS A 60 7.72 -17.28 13.88
CA LYS A 60 7.95 -16.83 12.50
C LYS A 60 7.21 -15.52 12.19
N GLU A 61 6.00 -15.35 12.71
CA GLU A 61 5.15 -14.16 12.57
C GLU A 61 5.72 -12.87 13.20
N ASP A 62 6.65 -13.02 14.15
CA ASP A 62 7.28 -11.92 14.87
C ASP A 62 8.62 -11.50 14.24
N THR A 63 9.00 -12.12 13.11
CA THR A 63 10.26 -11.91 12.41
C THR A 63 10.07 -11.39 10.99
N TYR A 64 11.04 -10.63 10.49
CA TYR A 64 11.15 -10.23 9.09
C TYR A 64 12.38 -10.90 8.45
N PRO A 65 12.23 -11.63 7.32
CA PRO A 65 13.34 -12.33 6.69
C PRO A 65 14.34 -11.34 6.07
N LEU A 66 15.63 -11.64 6.21
CA LEU A 66 16.72 -10.84 5.67
C LEU A 66 17.65 -11.69 4.81
N THR A 67 18.25 -11.07 3.80
CA THR A 67 19.41 -11.65 3.12
C THR A 67 20.65 -11.55 4.02
N ARG A 68 21.67 -12.36 3.74
CA ARG A 68 22.96 -12.26 4.44
C ARG A 68 23.52 -10.83 4.39
N HIS A 69 23.53 -10.22 3.21
CA HIS A 69 24.02 -8.85 3.03
C HIS A 69 23.25 -7.81 3.85
N GLN A 70 21.91 -7.89 3.85
CA GLN A 70 21.06 -7.01 4.66
C GLN A 70 21.33 -7.18 6.16
N ALA A 71 21.48 -8.43 6.62
CA ALA A 71 21.79 -8.72 8.01
C ALA A 71 23.16 -8.14 8.42
N GLN A 72 24.18 -8.22 7.56
CA GLN A 72 25.52 -7.67 7.82
C GLN A 72 25.52 -6.14 7.91
N LEU A 73 24.78 -5.45 7.04
CA LEU A 73 24.60 -3.98 7.08
C LEU A 73 23.85 -3.53 8.34
N LEU A 74 22.77 -4.22 8.69
CA LEU A 74 21.97 -3.88 9.87
C LEU A 74 22.73 -4.20 11.18
N LEU A 75 23.62 -5.19 11.18
CA LEU A 75 24.38 -5.58 12.36
C LEU A 75 25.35 -4.49 12.81
N PHE A 76 25.91 -3.71 11.88
CA PHE A 76 26.80 -2.59 12.19
C PHE A 76 26.09 -1.43 12.90
N ILE A 77 24.77 -1.30 12.75
CA ILE A 77 23.97 -0.28 13.43
C ILE A 77 23.84 -0.67 14.91
N SER A 78 24.41 0.11 15.84
CA SER A 78 24.40 -0.24 17.27
C SER A 78 23.03 -0.12 17.93
N SER A 79 22.15 0.75 17.41
CA SER A 79 20.80 0.96 17.95
C SER A 79 19.78 0.04 17.30
N THR A 80 19.11 -0.78 18.10
CA THR A 80 18.04 -1.70 17.64
C THR A 80 16.84 -0.94 17.05
N SER A 81 16.51 0.23 17.60
CA SER A 81 15.43 1.08 17.08
C SER A 81 15.75 1.61 15.68
N LYS A 82 16.99 2.07 15.44
CA LYS A 82 17.42 2.58 14.13
C LYS A 82 17.42 1.50 13.04
N ARG A 83 17.72 0.25 13.40
CA ARG A 83 17.63 -0.89 12.46
C ARG A 83 16.20 -1.06 11.93
N LEU A 84 15.22 -0.96 12.82
CA LEU A 84 13.81 -1.07 12.47
C LEU A 84 13.32 0.15 11.71
N GLU A 85 13.77 1.35 12.08
CA GLU A 85 13.46 2.60 11.36
C GLU A 85 13.92 2.52 9.90
N LEU A 86 15.13 1.99 9.65
CA LEU A 86 15.66 1.81 8.30
C LEU A 86 14.82 0.81 7.48
N LEU A 87 14.34 -0.27 8.10
CA LEU A 87 13.45 -1.25 7.45
C LEU A 87 12.04 -0.72 7.16
N CYS A 88 11.57 0.27 7.93
CA CYS A 88 10.32 0.97 7.65
C CYS A 88 10.40 1.83 6.37
N ASN A 89 11.61 2.10 5.86
CA ASN A 89 11.84 2.76 4.57
C ASN A 89 12.48 1.79 3.56
N PRO A 90 11.67 0.92 2.91
CA PRO A 90 12.19 -0.13 2.03
C PRO A 90 12.91 0.43 0.79
N GLN A 91 12.53 1.62 0.31
CA GLN A 91 13.16 2.25 -0.85
C GLN A 91 14.59 2.68 -0.54
N LEU A 92 14.79 3.40 0.57
CA LEU A 92 16.12 3.83 1.01
C LEU A 92 17.00 2.63 1.36
N PHE A 93 16.48 1.66 2.11
CA PHE A 93 17.27 0.49 2.49
C PHE A 93 17.67 -0.37 1.28
N SER A 94 16.78 -0.54 0.29
CA SER A 94 17.12 -1.21 -0.97
C SER A 94 18.21 -0.47 -1.73
N ALA A 95 18.12 0.86 -1.84
CA ALA A 95 19.14 1.67 -2.49
C ALA A 95 20.49 1.58 -1.78
N ILE A 96 20.50 1.55 -0.43
CA ILE A 96 21.73 1.38 0.36
C ILE A 96 22.36 -0.01 0.13
N CYS A 97 21.55 -1.07 -0.01
CA CYS A 97 22.03 -2.41 -0.31
C CYS A 97 22.67 -2.53 -1.71
N GLU A 98 22.36 -1.59 -2.61
CA GLU A 98 22.88 -1.54 -3.98
C GLU A 98 24.06 -0.56 -4.15
N LEU A 99 24.49 0.10 -3.07
CA LEU A 99 25.58 1.08 -3.13
C LEU A 99 26.89 0.46 -3.59
N SER A 100 27.53 1.15 -4.52
CA SER A 100 28.77 0.79 -5.18
C SER A 100 29.82 1.90 -5.04
N HIS A 101 31.02 1.63 -5.53
CA HIS A 101 32.13 2.59 -5.48
C HIS A 101 31.78 3.87 -6.24
N GLU A 102 32.10 5.02 -5.63
CA GLU A 102 31.80 6.40 -6.01
C GLU A 102 30.32 6.80 -6.00
N ASP A 103 29.39 6.00 -5.44
CA ASP A 103 28.00 6.43 -5.37
C ASP A 103 27.80 7.64 -4.44
N LEU A 104 26.99 8.60 -4.90
CA LEU A 104 26.71 9.84 -4.17
C LEU A 104 25.66 9.59 -3.10
N VAL A 105 26.04 9.84 -1.86
CA VAL A 105 25.20 9.66 -0.68
C VAL A 105 25.18 10.93 0.15
N VAL A 106 24.06 11.16 0.84
CA VAL A 106 23.99 12.16 1.91
C VAL A 106 24.08 11.42 3.23
N VAL A 107 25.08 11.75 4.04
CA VAL A 107 25.34 11.12 5.33
C VAL A 107 25.13 12.09 6.48
N LYS A 108 24.65 11.58 7.61
CA LYS A 108 24.56 12.33 8.86
C LYS A 108 25.94 12.39 9.51
N HIS A 109 26.58 13.56 9.46
CA HIS A 109 27.90 13.77 10.03
C HIS A 109 27.86 14.91 11.07
N LYS A 110 28.19 14.57 12.33
CA LYS A 110 28.19 15.50 13.48
C LYS A 110 26.83 16.20 13.67
N LYS A 111 26.72 17.50 13.34
CA LYS A 111 25.53 18.36 13.55
C LYS A 111 24.80 18.71 12.24
N GLY A 112 24.92 17.90 11.19
CA GLY A 112 24.24 18.14 9.92
C GLY A 112 24.28 16.97 8.95
N HIS A 113 23.67 17.19 7.79
CA HIS A 113 23.73 16.29 6.64
C HIS A 113 24.80 16.81 5.69
N VAL A 114 25.69 15.93 5.23
CA VAL A 114 26.77 16.27 4.31
C VAL A 114 26.76 15.30 3.13
N PRO A 115 26.99 15.78 1.89
CA PRO A 115 27.14 14.92 0.74
C PRO A 115 28.53 14.26 0.76
N GLY A 116 28.61 13.03 0.29
CA GLY A 116 29.85 12.27 0.20
C GLY A 116 29.78 11.16 -0.83
N LEU A 117 30.94 10.65 -1.24
CA LEU A 117 31.07 9.58 -2.22
C LEU A 117 31.48 8.30 -1.52
N VAL A 118 30.78 7.20 -1.78
CA VAL A 118 31.12 5.89 -1.23
C VAL A 118 32.46 5.44 -1.80
N LYS A 119 33.48 5.22 -0.97
CA LYS A 119 34.78 4.72 -1.42
C LYS A 119 34.90 3.22 -1.28
N ASN A 120 34.37 2.66 -0.20
CA ASN A 120 34.49 1.23 0.02
C ASN A 120 33.38 0.70 0.92
N LEU A 121 33.09 -0.59 0.78
CA LEU A 121 32.27 -1.36 1.70
C LEU A 121 33.20 -2.18 2.59
N MET A 122 33.34 -1.76 3.84
CA MET A 122 34.28 -2.33 4.80
C MET A 122 33.64 -3.45 5.61
N GLN A 123 34.33 -4.58 5.68
CA GLN A 123 34.01 -5.69 6.56
C GLN A 123 34.64 -5.47 7.94
N ILE A 124 33.82 -5.49 8.99
CA ILE A 124 34.20 -5.12 10.36
C ILE A 124 33.95 -6.32 11.28
N GLY A 125 35.00 -6.83 11.92
CA GLY A 125 34.97 -7.99 12.84
C GLY A 125 36.07 -9.02 12.53
N ARG A 126 36.45 -9.85 13.52
CA ARG A 126 37.38 -10.97 13.31
C ARG A 126 36.64 -12.15 12.69
N ASN A 127 37.19 -12.69 11.61
CA ASN A 127 36.64 -13.80 10.84
C ASN A 127 37.30 -15.11 11.30
N ASP A 128 37.14 -15.44 12.59
CA ASP A 128 37.87 -16.57 13.20
C ASP A 128 37.21 -17.93 12.91
N CYS A 129 35.93 -17.95 12.47
CA CYS A 129 35.18 -19.16 12.09
C CYS A 129 34.31 -18.92 10.85
N GLN A 130 34.15 -19.94 9.99
CA GLN A 130 33.37 -19.89 8.74
C GLN A 130 31.85 -19.61 8.94
N GLU A 131 31.38 -19.66 10.19
CA GLU A 131 29.98 -19.48 10.58
C GLU A 131 29.62 -18.08 11.14
N ASP A 132 30.60 -17.18 11.29
CA ASP A 132 30.37 -15.87 11.90
C ASP A 132 29.87 -14.82 10.88
N LEU A 133 28.90 -14.00 11.31
CA LEU A 133 28.33 -12.92 10.49
C LEU A 133 29.13 -11.63 10.71
N SER A 134 29.97 -11.27 9.74
CA SER A 134 30.73 -10.02 9.80
C SER A 134 29.86 -8.78 9.60
N MET A 135 30.17 -7.67 10.26
CA MET A 135 29.46 -6.40 10.06
C MET A 135 29.94 -5.70 8.77
N LEU A 136 29.07 -4.94 8.11
CA LEU A 136 29.41 -4.13 6.94
C LEU A 136 29.14 -2.64 7.21
N GLY A 137 30.09 -1.78 6.85
CA GLY A 137 29.97 -0.33 6.91
C GLY A 137 30.56 0.35 5.66
N PHE A 138 30.17 1.60 5.40
CA PHE A 138 30.59 2.34 4.22
C PHE A 138 31.67 3.37 4.56
N GLU A 139 32.81 3.30 3.89
CA GLU A 139 33.77 4.39 3.86
C GLU A 139 33.27 5.46 2.90
N VAL A 140 33.11 6.69 3.38
CA VAL A 140 32.56 7.79 2.58
C VAL A 140 33.52 8.98 2.59
N GLU A 141 33.95 9.41 1.40
CA GLU A 141 34.69 10.67 1.22
C GLU A 141 33.72 11.84 1.25
N ILE A 142 33.81 12.70 2.28
CA ILE A 142 32.96 13.89 2.39
C ILE A 142 33.35 14.91 1.32
N LEU A 143 32.36 15.46 0.61
CA LEU A 143 32.57 16.54 -0.35
C LEU A 143 32.56 17.89 0.40
N ASP A 144 33.69 18.60 0.39
CA ASP A 144 33.77 19.96 0.96
C ASP A 144 32.97 20.96 0.11
N THR A 145 31.97 21.60 0.71
CA THR A 145 31.12 22.66 0.12
C THR A 145 31.61 24.09 0.42
N ASP A 146 32.69 24.25 1.19
CA ASP A 146 33.15 25.56 1.66
C ASP A 146 33.66 26.45 0.50
N HIS A 147 32.94 27.55 0.25
CA HIS A 147 33.21 28.55 -0.78
C HIS A 147 34.28 29.59 -0.40
N ASN A 148 35.13 29.36 0.61
CA ASN A 148 36.14 30.34 1.03
C ASN A 148 37.43 29.70 1.56
N ARG A 149 38.19 29.05 0.66
CA ARG A 149 39.60 28.82 0.94
C ARG A 149 40.44 29.02 -0.31
N THR A 150 41.00 30.22 -0.40
CA THR A 150 42.07 30.60 -1.32
C THR A 150 43.18 29.56 -1.31
N GLN A 151 43.64 29.21 -2.51
CA GLN A 151 44.85 28.42 -2.73
C GLN A 151 45.98 28.94 -1.85
N THR A 152 46.55 28.08 -1.01
CA THR A 152 47.95 28.17 -0.62
C THR A 152 48.48 26.78 -0.24
N THR A 153 49.65 26.51 -0.82
CA THR A 153 50.66 25.51 -0.46
C THR A 153 50.40 24.02 -0.73
N ILE A 154 51.04 23.59 -1.83
CA ILE A 154 51.59 22.27 -2.09
C ILE A 154 52.29 21.74 -0.82
N GLY A 155 51.82 20.60 -0.33
CA GLY A 155 52.44 19.86 0.76
C GLY A 155 51.72 18.54 0.95
N HIS A 156 52.43 17.43 0.74
CA HIS A 156 51.96 16.06 0.98
C HIS A 156 51.35 15.93 2.39
N LYS A 157 50.03 16.07 2.52
CA LYS A 157 49.30 15.69 3.72
C LYS A 157 49.01 14.20 3.64
N LYS A 158 49.55 13.43 4.58
CA LYS A 158 49.21 12.01 4.83
C LYS A 158 47.69 11.83 4.67
N SER A 159 47.30 10.92 3.79
CA SER A 159 45.91 10.54 3.52
C SER A 159 45.25 10.08 4.83
N VAL A 160 44.37 10.91 5.38
CA VAL A 160 43.48 10.50 6.48
C VAL A 160 42.51 9.48 5.88
N PRO A 161 42.36 8.28 6.45
CA PRO A 161 41.42 7.30 5.93
C PRO A 161 39.98 7.86 5.97
N PRO A 162 39.16 7.60 4.95
CA PRO A 162 37.79 8.12 4.88
C PRO A 162 36.98 7.66 6.10
N PRO A 163 36.09 8.52 6.65
CA PRO A 163 35.25 8.16 7.77
C PRO A 163 34.30 7.00 7.43
N LEU A 164 34.09 6.12 8.41
CA LEU A 164 33.25 4.94 8.30
C LEU A 164 31.85 5.22 8.84
N TYR A 165 30.84 4.91 8.04
CA TYR A 165 29.42 5.16 8.32
C TYR A 165 28.61 3.87 8.30
N SER A 166 27.59 3.79 9.16
CA SER A 166 26.62 2.70 9.12
C SER A 166 25.53 2.98 8.08
N ALA A 167 24.81 1.93 7.67
CA ALA A 167 23.66 2.09 6.79
C ALA A 167 22.59 3.06 7.36
N ALA A 168 22.48 3.19 8.69
CA ALA A 168 21.56 4.15 9.33
C ALA A 168 22.05 5.61 9.28
N ASP A 169 23.31 5.85 8.95
CA ASP A 169 23.85 7.20 8.82
C ASP A 169 23.65 7.77 7.41
N ILE A 170 23.32 6.93 6.43
CA ILE A 170 22.97 7.34 5.07
C ILE A 170 21.49 7.75 5.04
N VAL A 171 21.23 9.04 4.82
CA VAL A 171 19.87 9.59 4.81
C VAL A 171 19.26 9.67 3.42
N GLN A 172 20.10 9.72 2.38
CA GLN A 172 19.68 9.75 0.98
C GLN A 172 20.75 9.08 0.12
N VAL A 173 20.35 8.23 -0.81
CA VAL A 173 21.18 7.79 -1.93
C VAL A 173 20.76 8.62 -3.12
N VAL A 174 21.68 9.39 -3.69
CA VAL A 174 21.37 10.24 -4.84
C VAL A 174 21.62 9.42 -6.10
N PRO A 175 20.57 9.04 -6.84
CA PRO A 175 20.74 8.25 -8.04
C PRO A 175 21.36 9.11 -9.16
N SER A 176 22.18 8.48 -10.00
CA SER A 176 22.94 9.17 -11.07
C SER A 176 22.08 9.89 -12.14
N HIS A 177 20.75 9.78 -12.09
CA HIS A 177 19.83 10.43 -13.01
C HIS A 177 19.38 11.82 -12.56
N ALA A 178 20.00 12.43 -11.55
CA ALA A 178 19.84 13.86 -11.27
C ALA A 178 20.39 14.71 -12.45
N VAL A 179 19.54 14.79 -13.48
CA VAL A 179 19.57 15.57 -14.73
C VAL A 179 20.62 15.19 -15.79
N PRO A 180 20.24 14.43 -16.83
CA PRO A 180 20.72 14.65 -18.18
C PRO A 180 19.71 15.51 -18.94
N LEU A 181 19.95 16.82 -19.01
CA LEU A 181 19.34 17.67 -20.05
C LEU A 181 19.94 17.24 -21.38
N GLY A 182 19.23 16.36 -22.09
CA GLY A 182 19.51 16.06 -23.49
C GLY A 182 19.27 17.29 -24.34
N VAL A 183 20.34 17.97 -24.77
CA VAL A 183 20.30 18.93 -25.88
C VAL A 183 20.90 18.24 -27.10
N GLN A 184 20.04 17.80 -28.02
CA GLN A 184 20.45 17.49 -29.38
C GLN A 184 20.76 18.81 -30.11
N TRP A 185 21.98 18.93 -30.60
CA TRP A 185 22.36 19.98 -31.54
C TRP A 185 21.72 19.68 -32.91
N LYS A 186 20.85 20.59 -33.39
CA LYS A 186 20.52 20.71 -34.81
C LYS A 186 21.19 21.97 -35.33
N GLU A 187 22.12 21.82 -36.28
CA GLU A 187 22.51 22.92 -37.15
C GLU A 187 21.33 23.25 -38.08
N GLY A 188 20.99 24.54 -38.15
CA GLY A 188 19.86 25.04 -38.93
C GLY A 188 19.73 26.55 -38.79
N SER A 189 20.23 27.24 -39.79
CA SER A 189 20.29 28.69 -40.02
C SER A 189 18.96 29.46 -39.90
N GLY A 190 19.02 30.61 -39.22
CA GLY A 190 18.27 31.82 -39.56
C GLY A 190 17.10 32.23 -38.65
N GLY A 191 17.25 33.34 -37.91
CA GLY A 191 16.13 34.23 -37.52
C GLY A 191 15.93 34.56 -36.02
N GLN A 192 16.66 35.57 -35.52
CA GLN A 192 16.36 36.53 -34.42
C GLN A 192 15.66 36.00 -33.13
N SER A 193 16.41 35.59 -32.10
CA SER A 193 17.00 36.38 -30.99
C SER A 193 16.08 36.68 -29.78
N LEU A 194 16.01 35.71 -28.86
CA LEU A 194 16.11 35.94 -27.42
C LEU A 194 17.20 35.00 -26.89
N THR A 195 18.39 35.54 -26.69
CA THR A 195 19.59 34.82 -26.25
C THR A 195 19.45 34.35 -24.80
N ARG A 196 19.20 33.04 -24.60
CA ARG A 196 19.56 32.33 -23.37
C ARG A 196 20.73 31.40 -23.69
N GLN A 197 21.89 31.70 -23.11
CA GLN A 197 23.15 31.04 -23.39
C GLN A 197 23.10 29.53 -23.11
N PRO A 198 23.49 28.68 -24.09
CA PRO A 198 23.77 27.27 -23.85
C PRO A 198 25.16 27.13 -23.21
N GLY A 199 25.25 26.39 -22.10
CA GLY A 199 26.53 26.03 -21.46
C GLY A 199 27.23 27.20 -20.75
N GLY A 200 26.81 27.52 -19.53
CA GLY A 200 27.62 28.37 -18.66
C GLY A 200 28.65 27.54 -17.90
N ALA A 201 29.93 27.70 -18.21
CA ALA A 201 30.99 27.29 -17.30
C ALA A 201 30.74 27.95 -15.94
N LEU A 202 30.83 27.18 -14.85
CA LEU A 202 30.78 27.73 -13.50
C LEU A 202 32.00 28.66 -13.34
N GLU A 203 31.79 29.95 -13.03
CA GLU A 203 32.89 30.90 -12.86
C GLU A 203 33.90 30.34 -11.83
N GLY A 204 35.17 30.22 -12.25
CA GLY A 204 36.26 29.67 -11.44
C GLY A 204 36.42 28.14 -11.44
N LYS A 205 35.64 27.38 -12.21
CA LYS A 205 35.75 25.91 -12.32
C LYS A 205 35.93 25.45 -13.76
N THR A 206 36.91 24.59 -14.00
CA THR A 206 37.19 23.98 -15.31
C THR A 206 36.38 22.69 -15.48
N GLY A 207 35.86 22.44 -16.70
CA GLY A 207 35.11 21.21 -17.05
C GLY A 207 33.58 21.35 -17.01
N GLU A 208 32.87 20.27 -17.37
CA GLU A 208 31.40 20.16 -17.30
C GLU A 208 30.94 19.81 -15.89
N TRP A 209 29.86 20.44 -15.41
CA TRP A 209 29.30 20.24 -14.08
C TRP A 209 27.81 19.92 -14.17
N ALA A 210 27.33 19.03 -13.29
CA ALA A 210 25.93 18.66 -13.14
C ALA A 210 25.32 19.38 -11.93
N GLY A 211 24.07 19.84 -12.09
CA GLY A 211 23.26 20.41 -11.01
C GLY A 211 22.31 19.35 -10.46
N VAL A 212 22.41 19.08 -9.16
CA VAL A 212 21.66 18.04 -8.46
C VAL A 212 20.78 18.68 -7.42
N GLU A 213 19.47 18.41 -7.49
CA GLU A 213 18.53 18.76 -6.42
C GLU A 213 18.50 17.65 -5.37
N LEU A 214 18.67 18.02 -4.10
CA LEU A 214 18.67 17.12 -2.95
C LEU A 214 17.28 17.12 -2.29
N ASP A 215 16.89 16.02 -1.65
CA ASP A 215 15.60 15.94 -0.98
C ASP A 215 15.60 16.70 0.37
N TYR A 216 16.80 16.88 0.95
CA TYR A 216 17.02 17.49 2.26
C TYR A 216 17.88 18.74 2.21
N ASP A 217 17.67 19.63 3.18
CA ASP A 217 18.48 20.84 3.34
C ASP A 217 19.90 20.48 3.79
N VAL A 218 20.89 20.86 2.99
CA VAL A 218 22.31 20.66 3.25
C VAL A 218 22.99 22.01 3.43
N LYS A 219 23.65 22.21 4.57
CA LYS A 219 24.37 23.47 4.85
C LYS A 219 25.45 23.71 3.80
N GLY A 220 25.41 24.89 3.17
CA GLY A 220 26.35 25.29 2.12
C GLY A 220 25.92 24.93 0.69
N CYS A 221 24.75 24.30 0.51
CA CYS A 221 24.12 24.14 -0.81
C CYS A 221 23.34 25.41 -1.19
N SER A 222 23.09 25.60 -2.49
CA SER A 222 22.39 26.77 -3.02
C SER A 222 20.90 26.48 -3.25
N ASP A 223 20.17 27.41 -3.87
CA ASP A 223 18.79 27.27 -4.37
C ASP A 223 18.74 27.05 -5.90
N GLY A 224 19.85 26.55 -6.47
CA GLY A 224 20.07 26.35 -7.89
C GLY A 224 20.90 27.47 -8.54
N THR A 225 21.50 28.34 -7.73
CA THR A 225 22.38 29.44 -8.13
C THR A 225 23.84 29.14 -7.84
N TYR A 226 24.74 29.50 -8.77
CA TYR A 226 26.19 29.41 -8.57
C TYR A 226 26.87 30.63 -9.18
N GLY A 227 27.74 31.30 -8.40
CA GLY A 227 28.46 32.50 -8.86
C GLY A 227 27.55 33.64 -9.33
N GLY A 228 26.38 33.82 -8.69
CA GLY A 228 25.41 34.85 -9.09
C GLY A 228 24.56 34.51 -10.33
N LYS A 229 24.77 33.36 -10.97
CA LYS A 229 23.98 32.87 -12.12
C LYS A 229 23.06 31.72 -11.71
N ARG A 230 21.81 31.72 -12.18
CA ARG A 230 20.81 30.65 -11.90
C ARG A 230 20.85 29.57 -12.98
N PHE A 231 21.00 28.31 -12.57
CA PHE A 231 21.05 27.15 -13.46
C PHE A 231 19.79 26.29 -13.39
N PHE A 232 19.23 26.12 -12.20
CA PHE A 232 17.92 25.48 -11.97
C PHE A 232 17.24 26.15 -10.76
N THR A 233 16.02 25.75 -10.41
CA THR A 233 15.29 26.33 -9.28
C THR A 233 14.87 25.21 -8.35
N CYS A 234 15.28 25.31 -7.09
CA CYS A 234 14.86 24.44 -6.00
C CYS A 234 14.70 25.25 -4.71
N ASN A 235 14.21 24.62 -3.65
CA ASN A 235 14.19 25.26 -2.33
C ASN A 235 15.62 25.53 -1.84
N GLY A 236 15.81 26.57 -1.02
CA GLY A 236 17.12 26.97 -0.53
C GLY A 236 17.85 25.85 0.23
N ASN A 237 19.16 25.75 0.05
CA ASN A 237 20.04 24.70 0.58
C ASN A 237 19.82 23.29 0.01
N LYS A 238 19.26 23.17 -1.21
CA LYS A 238 19.02 21.87 -1.85
C LYS A 238 19.74 21.66 -3.18
N ALA A 239 20.41 22.68 -3.72
CA ALA A 239 21.16 22.53 -4.96
C ALA A 239 22.66 22.29 -4.72
N LEU A 240 23.14 21.18 -5.26
CA LEU A 240 24.55 20.78 -5.26
C LEU A 240 25.09 20.77 -6.70
N PHE A 241 26.28 21.33 -6.90
CA PHE A 241 26.98 21.28 -8.20
C PHE A 241 28.18 20.35 -8.09
N ILE A 242 28.21 19.30 -8.92
CA ILE A 242 29.27 18.28 -8.94
C ILE A 242 29.93 18.23 -10.32
N PRO A 243 31.26 18.04 -10.43
CA PRO A 243 31.90 17.81 -11.72
C PRO A 243 31.34 16.56 -12.38
N LYS A 244 31.05 16.60 -13.68
CA LYS A 244 30.55 15.44 -14.44
C LYS A 244 31.52 14.25 -14.41
N THR A 245 32.80 14.50 -14.17
CA THR A 245 33.82 13.46 -13.97
C THR A 245 33.62 12.61 -12.71
N LYS A 246 32.77 13.05 -11.77
CA LYS A 246 32.39 12.33 -10.55
C LYS A 246 30.97 11.73 -10.66
N CYS A 247 30.41 11.66 -11.86
CA CYS A 247 29.12 11.06 -12.12
C CYS A 247 29.33 9.77 -12.93
N HIS A 248 28.72 8.67 -12.48
CA HIS A 248 28.81 7.36 -13.13
C HIS A 248 27.45 6.96 -13.69
N PRO A 249 27.37 6.32 -14.87
CA PRO A 249 26.15 5.69 -15.34
C PRO A 249 25.68 4.62 -14.34
N ASP A 250 24.40 4.65 -13.98
CA ASP A 250 23.79 3.70 -13.04
C ASP A 250 23.84 2.26 -13.60
N SER A 251 24.53 1.37 -12.89
CA SER A 251 24.78 -0.02 -13.30
C SER A 251 23.53 -0.90 -13.36
N ARG A 252 22.42 -0.47 -12.75
CA ARG A 252 21.11 -1.14 -12.82
C ARG A 252 20.46 -0.99 -14.20
N PHE A 253 20.91 0.00 -14.95
CA PHE A 253 20.59 0.19 -16.36
C PHE A 253 21.83 -0.17 -17.19
N GLY A 254 22.15 -1.47 -17.24
CA GLY A 254 23.34 -1.98 -17.90
C GLY A 254 23.59 -1.33 -19.28
N PHE A 255 24.71 -0.62 -19.40
CA PHE A 255 25.22 -0.17 -20.68
C PHE A 255 25.89 -1.36 -21.37
N CYS A 256 25.40 -1.74 -22.55
CA CYS A 256 26.18 -2.52 -23.50
C CYS A 256 27.48 -1.74 -23.78
N GLY A 257 28.63 -2.35 -23.48
CA GLY A 257 29.93 -1.73 -23.61
C GLY A 257 30.17 -1.17 -25.01
N GLU A 258 30.70 0.04 -25.07
CA GLU A 258 31.29 0.59 -26.29
C GLU A 258 32.58 -0.16 -26.61
N SER A 259 32.68 -0.73 -27.81
CA SER A 259 33.79 -0.38 -28.69
C SER A 259 33.49 -0.72 -30.16
N VAL A 260 33.90 0.23 -31.00
CA VAL A 260 34.07 0.20 -32.45
C VAL A 260 32.79 0.40 -33.29
N GLY A 261 32.50 1.68 -33.53
CA GLY A 261 32.04 2.18 -34.84
C GLY A 261 30.88 1.46 -35.50
N SER A 262 29.69 1.53 -34.91
CA SER A 262 28.45 1.30 -35.65
C SER A 262 27.50 2.44 -35.32
N GLN A 263 27.02 3.12 -36.36
CA GLN A 263 25.94 4.10 -36.27
C GLN A 263 24.82 3.55 -35.37
N ILE A 264 24.52 4.24 -34.27
CA ILE A 264 23.33 3.96 -33.47
C ILE A 264 22.14 4.27 -34.37
N GLN A 265 21.57 3.25 -35.01
CA GLN A 265 20.22 3.35 -35.51
C GLN A 265 19.35 3.62 -34.28
N LYS A 266 18.74 4.83 -34.22
CA LYS A 266 17.52 5.03 -33.43
C LYS A 266 16.65 3.82 -33.73
N ALA A 267 16.23 3.06 -32.72
CA ALA A 267 15.21 2.03 -32.91
C ALA A 267 14.07 2.72 -33.67
N GLN A 268 13.92 2.37 -34.95
CA GLN A 268 12.92 3.01 -35.79
C GLN A 268 11.59 2.64 -35.17
N VAL A 269 10.89 3.64 -34.62
CA VAL A 269 9.48 3.50 -34.30
C VAL A 269 8.82 3.06 -35.61
N PRO A 270 8.15 1.89 -35.66
CA PRO A 270 7.56 1.42 -36.89
C PRO A 270 6.70 2.53 -37.49
N PRO A 271 6.84 2.83 -38.79
CA PRO A 271 5.94 3.76 -39.48
C PRO A 271 4.51 3.35 -39.18
N PHE A 272 3.71 4.26 -38.65
CA PHE A 272 2.30 4.01 -38.38
C PHE A 272 1.51 4.42 -39.63
N GLU A 273 0.89 3.44 -40.30
CA GLU A 273 -0.17 3.75 -41.24
C GLU A 273 -1.39 4.22 -40.44
N GLU A 274 -1.80 5.47 -40.67
CA GLU A 274 -2.99 6.08 -40.06
C GLU A 274 -4.27 5.47 -40.63
N SER A 275 -4.56 4.21 -40.30
CA SER A 275 -5.90 3.64 -40.51
C SER A 275 -6.79 4.06 -39.33
N GLU A 276 -7.90 4.72 -39.64
CA GLU A 276 -8.90 5.18 -38.66
C GLU A 276 -9.85 4.06 -38.22
N ASP A 277 -9.70 2.86 -38.78
CA ASP A 277 -10.56 1.72 -38.50
C ASP A 277 -10.44 1.29 -37.04
N HIS A 278 -11.60 1.08 -36.40
CA HIS A 278 -11.70 0.59 -35.03
C HIS A 278 -10.96 -0.75 -34.88
N VAL A 279 -10.16 -0.86 -33.81
CA VAL A 279 -9.43 -2.09 -33.46
C VAL A 279 -10.07 -2.65 -32.19
N PRO A 280 -10.59 -3.89 -32.18
CA PRO A 280 -11.20 -4.46 -30.99
C PRO A 280 -10.18 -4.63 -29.85
N PRO A 281 -10.63 -4.70 -28.58
CA PRO A 281 -9.75 -4.95 -27.44
C PRO A 281 -8.99 -6.27 -27.57
N LEU A 282 -7.77 -6.29 -27.07
CA LEU A 282 -6.89 -7.47 -27.15
C LEU A 282 -7.48 -8.65 -26.36
N THR A 283 -7.47 -9.83 -26.98
CA THR A 283 -7.80 -11.08 -26.26
C THR A 283 -6.67 -11.45 -25.28
N GLU A 284 -6.96 -12.30 -24.30
CA GLU A 284 -5.97 -12.76 -23.31
C GLU A 284 -4.73 -13.37 -23.97
N SER A 285 -4.92 -14.14 -25.05
CA SER A 285 -3.83 -14.78 -25.80
C SER A 285 -2.94 -13.80 -26.55
N GLU A 286 -3.51 -12.74 -27.12
CA GLU A 286 -2.79 -11.73 -27.88
C GLU A 286 -2.08 -10.73 -26.95
N ALA A 287 -2.71 -10.38 -25.83
CA ALA A 287 -2.21 -9.41 -24.86
C ALA A 287 -0.79 -9.74 -24.39
N LEU A 288 -0.52 -11.01 -24.07
CA LEU A 288 0.81 -11.45 -23.64
C LEU A 288 1.87 -11.25 -24.76
N SER A 289 1.52 -11.56 -26.00
CA SER A 289 2.45 -11.44 -27.14
C SER A 289 2.69 -9.98 -27.55
N VAL A 290 1.66 -9.14 -27.46
CA VAL A 290 1.68 -7.76 -27.96
C VAL A 290 2.21 -6.79 -26.90
N LEU A 291 1.88 -6.98 -25.62
CA LEU A 291 2.10 -5.98 -24.56
C LEU A 291 3.27 -6.31 -23.61
N VAL A 292 3.77 -7.54 -23.59
CA VAL A 292 4.86 -7.93 -22.69
C VAL A 292 6.22 -7.69 -23.36
N GLY A 293 7.05 -6.88 -22.72
CA GLY A 293 8.43 -6.64 -23.16
C GLY A 293 8.90 -5.21 -22.92
N LYS A 294 10.16 -4.93 -23.26
CA LYS A 294 10.67 -3.55 -23.31
C LYS A 294 10.02 -2.81 -24.47
N MET A 295 9.85 -1.50 -24.33
CA MET A 295 9.22 -0.65 -25.35
C MET A 295 7.78 -1.08 -25.67
N LYS A 296 7.02 -1.44 -24.64
CA LYS A 296 5.59 -1.75 -24.71
C LYS A 296 4.78 -0.86 -23.76
N GLY A 297 3.49 -0.69 -24.03
CA GLY A 297 2.59 0.22 -23.34
C GLY A 297 2.66 1.66 -23.84
N ILE A 298 2.22 2.58 -23.00
CA ILE A 298 2.21 4.02 -23.30
C ILE A 298 3.50 4.63 -22.73
N GLN A 299 4.27 5.30 -23.57
CA GLN A 299 5.51 5.94 -23.16
C GLN A 299 5.21 7.21 -22.36
N GLY A 300 5.65 7.24 -21.09
CA GLY A 300 5.50 8.41 -20.23
C GLY A 300 6.41 9.58 -20.62
N ASN A 301 5.94 10.80 -20.35
CA ASN A 301 6.65 12.05 -20.56
C ASN A 301 6.12 13.17 -19.64
N THR A 302 6.99 13.71 -18.79
CA THR A 302 6.74 14.85 -17.88
C THR A 302 5.41 14.76 -17.13
N ASN A 303 5.41 14.09 -15.98
CA ASN A 303 4.24 13.98 -15.10
C ASN A 303 2.98 13.39 -15.78
N SER A 304 3.11 12.58 -16.83
CA SER A 304 1.97 11.99 -17.57
C SER A 304 1.42 10.69 -16.97
N CYS A 305 2.07 10.12 -15.95
CA CYS A 305 1.81 8.77 -15.46
C CYS A 305 0.34 8.50 -15.08
N TYR A 306 -0.35 9.49 -14.51
CA TYR A 306 -1.78 9.40 -14.16
C TYR A 306 -2.65 9.14 -15.40
N LEU A 307 -2.30 9.76 -16.53
CA LEU A 307 -3.02 9.65 -17.79
C LEU A 307 -2.64 8.35 -18.51
N ASP A 308 -1.34 8.05 -18.58
CA ASP A 308 -0.83 6.86 -19.27
C ASP A 308 -1.41 5.58 -18.65
N ALA A 309 -1.36 5.48 -17.32
CA ALA A 309 -1.89 4.32 -16.60
C ALA A 309 -3.42 4.21 -16.72
N THR A 310 -4.14 5.35 -16.71
CA THR A 310 -5.60 5.37 -16.84
C THR A 310 -6.04 4.93 -18.23
N ILE A 311 -5.46 5.48 -19.30
CA ILE A 311 -5.78 5.10 -20.69
C ILE A 311 -5.44 3.62 -20.92
N PHE A 312 -4.27 3.18 -20.45
CA PHE A 312 -3.88 1.78 -20.56
C PHE A 312 -4.90 0.87 -19.86
N SER A 313 -5.28 1.18 -18.61
CA SER A 313 -6.22 0.36 -17.84
C SER A 313 -7.63 0.32 -18.44
N LEU A 314 -8.12 1.45 -18.96
CA LEU A 314 -9.48 1.56 -19.48
C LEU A 314 -9.67 1.01 -20.88
N PHE A 315 -8.63 1.02 -21.73
CA PHE A 315 -8.81 0.73 -23.16
C PHE A 315 -7.93 -0.38 -23.71
N CYS A 316 -6.98 -0.93 -22.95
CA CYS A 316 -6.10 -1.97 -23.47
C CYS A 316 -6.88 -3.27 -23.80
N SER A 317 -7.62 -3.81 -22.83
CA SER A 317 -8.38 -5.07 -22.96
C SER A 317 -9.85 -4.96 -22.54
N SER A 318 -10.29 -3.81 -21.99
CA SER A 318 -11.67 -3.65 -21.54
C SER A 318 -12.64 -3.49 -22.72
N LEU A 319 -13.72 -4.26 -22.68
CA LEU A 319 -14.84 -4.20 -23.64
C LEU A 319 -15.88 -3.14 -23.26
N VAL A 320 -15.87 -2.67 -22.02
CA VAL A 320 -16.97 -1.85 -21.45
C VAL A 320 -17.12 -0.52 -22.19
N LEU A 321 -16.00 0.14 -22.47
CA LEU A 321 -15.97 1.42 -23.16
C LEU A 321 -15.77 1.28 -24.67
N ASP A 322 -15.56 0.05 -25.16
CA ASP A 322 -15.27 -0.19 -26.57
C ASP A 322 -16.48 0.07 -27.49
N ARG A 323 -17.69 -0.20 -26.96
CA ARG A 323 -18.97 0.09 -27.65
C ARG A 323 -19.12 1.56 -28.04
N LEU A 324 -18.42 2.47 -27.37
CA LEU A 324 -18.43 3.90 -27.69
C LEU A 324 -17.74 4.18 -29.02
N PHE A 325 -16.73 3.39 -29.38
CA PHE A 325 -15.93 3.58 -30.60
C PHE A 325 -16.45 2.76 -31.79
N GLN A 326 -17.49 1.95 -31.60
CA GLN A 326 -18.14 1.14 -32.64
C GLN A 326 -19.33 1.85 -33.32
N LYS A 327 -19.78 3.00 -32.81
CA LYS A 327 -20.89 3.76 -33.40
C LYS A 327 -20.48 4.32 -34.79
N PRO A 328 -21.35 4.24 -35.82
CA PRO A 328 -21.04 4.77 -37.14
C PRO A 328 -20.87 6.29 -37.09
N LEU A 329 -19.88 6.79 -37.83
CA LEU A 329 -19.43 8.18 -38.02
C LEU A 329 -20.51 9.09 -38.64
N ILE A 330 -21.69 9.16 -38.04
CA ILE A 330 -22.80 10.02 -38.52
C ILE A 330 -22.68 11.43 -37.94
N ASP A 331 -22.00 11.60 -36.80
CA ASP A 331 -21.75 12.89 -36.16
C ASP A 331 -20.25 13.25 -36.20
N ILE A 332 -19.94 14.54 -36.39
CA ILE A 332 -18.57 15.07 -36.35
C ILE A 332 -18.00 14.82 -34.96
N GLU A 333 -17.15 13.80 -34.82
CA GLU A 333 -16.51 13.52 -33.54
C GLU A 333 -15.55 14.64 -33.13
N PRO A 334 -15.47 14.96 -31.82
CA PRO A 334 -14.50 15.92 -31.32
C PRO A 334 -13.07 15.52 -31.73
N PRO A 335 -12.21 16.48 -32.13
CA PRO A 335 -10.81 16.20 -32.49
C PRO A 335 -10.04 15.46 -31.38
N THR A 336 -10.40 15.71 -30.12
CA THR A 336 -9.88 15.02 -28.93
C THR A 336 -10.22 13.53 -28.93
N THR A 337 -11.45 13.16 -29.28
CA THR A 337 -11.93 11.78 -29.34
C THR A 337 -11.23 11.01 -30.47
N CYS A 338 -11.03 11.64 -31.63
CA CYS A 338 -10.26 11.07 -32.73
C CYS A 338 -8.80 10.80 -32.33
N THR A 339 -8.17 11.76 -31.63
CA THR A 339 -6.79 11.59 -31.14
C THR A 339 -6.70 10.45 -30.12
N LEU A 340 -7.68 10.33 -29.22
CA LEU A 340 -7.78 9.22 -28.28
C LEU A 340 -7.95 7.87 -29.00
N ARG A 341 -8.82 7.80 -30.02
CA ARG A 341 -8.99 6.58 -30.84
C ARG A 341 -7.67 6.18 -31.50
N LYS A 342 -6.92 7.14 -32.07
CA LYS A 342 -5.60 6.87 -32.67
C LYS A 342 -4.62 6.28 -31.65
N ILE A 343 -4.61 6.80 -30.42
CA ILE A 343 -3.80 6.26 -29.32
C ILE A 343 -4.21 4.81 -28.99
N ILE A 344 -5.50 4.55 -28.84
CA ILE A 344 -6.04 3.23 -28.50
C ILE A 344 -5.75 2.21 -29.61
N ASN A 345 -6.02 2.55 -30.87
CA ASN A 345 -5.76 1.69 -32.02
C ASN A 345 -4.28 1.33 -32.12
N ARG A 346 -3.40 2.32 -31.92
CA ARG A 346 -1.95 2.09 -31.94
C ARG A 346 -1.50 1.19 -30.79
N LEU A 347 -2.02 1.41 -29.57
CA LEU A 347 -1.75 0.56 -28.42
C LEU A 347 -2.17 -0.89 -28.68
N ARG A 348 -3.37 -1.11 -29.23
CA ARG A 348 -3.89 -2.46 -29.51
C ARG A 348 -3.16 -3.16 -30.66
N ARG A 349 -2.80 -2.45 -31.74
CA ARG A 349 -2.10 -3.05 -32.90
C ARG A 349 -0.62 -3.32 -32.64
N GLN A 350 0.10 -2.36 -32.05
CA GLN A 350 1.57 -2.39 -31.96
C GLN A 350 2.08 -2.72 -30.55
N GLY A 351 1.21 -2.58 -29.56
CA GLY A 351 1.58 -2.72 -28.16
C GLY A 351 2.44 -1.58 -27.62
N PHE A 352 2.62 -0.49 -28.39
CA PHE A 352 3.44 0.66 -27.98
C PHE A 352 2.88 1.98 -28.52
N VAL A 353 2.85 3.01 -27.66
CA VAL A 353 2.45 4.38 -28.03
C VAL A 353 3.57 5.35 -27.62
N PRO A 354 4.10 6.16 -28.54
CA PRO A 354 5.12 7.14 -28.21
C PRO A 354 4.54 8.34 -27.44
N ALA A 355 5.38 8.94 -26.60
CA ALA A 355 5.00 10.08 -25.75
C ALA A 355 4.44 11.26 -26.53
N GLU A 356 4.90 11.48 -27.77
CA GLU A 356 4.42 12.57 -28.63
C GLU A 356 2.92 12.49 -28.93
N SER A 357 2.40 11.28 -29.16
CA SER A 357 0.97 11.06 -29.40
C SER A 357 0.13 11.46 -28.18
N VAL A 358 0.63 11.12 -26.98
CA VAL A 358 -0.01 11.46 -25.71
C VAL A 358 0.08 12.96 -25.41
N MET A 359 1.23 13.58 -25.69
CA MET A 359 1.41 15.02 -25.50
C MET A 359 0.51 15.85 -26.41
N ASN A 360 0.26 15.41 -27.65
CA ASN A 360 -0.71 16.06 -28.52
C ASN A 360 -2.12 15.97 -27.89
N PHE A 361 -2.51 14.79 -27.40
CA PHE A 361 -3.78 14.61 -26.70
C PHE A 361 -3.89 15.53 -25.46
N ARG A 362 -2.85 15.62 -24.63
CA ARG A 362 -2.82 16.51 -23.44
C ARG A 362 -3.05 17.98 -23.80
N LYS A 363 -2.48 18.46 -24.90
CA LYS A 363 -2.70 19.84 -25.38
C LYS A 363 -4.15 20.09 -25.79
N GLN A 364 -4.83 19.08 -26.33
CA GLN A 364 -6.22 19.20 -26.78
C GLN A 364 -7.25 19.13 -25.63
N LEU A 365 -6.84 18.71 -24.41
CA LEU A 365 -7.72 18.73 -23.23
C LEU A 365 -8.03 20.15 -22.73
N GLY A 366 -7.37 21.18 -23.28
CA GLY A 366 -7.77 22.59 -23.16
C GLY A 366 -7.38 23.28 -21.85
N CYS A 367 -6.61 22.63 -20.97
CA CYS A 367 -6.11 23.24 -19.74
C CYS A 367 -4.59 23.02 -19.63
N ASP A 368 -3.84 24.11 -19.49
CA ASP A 368 -2.37 24.10 -19.48
C ASP A 368 -1.80 23.21 -18.37
N THR A 369 -2.50 23.11 -17.24
CA THR A 369 -2.09 22.26 -16.11
C THR A 369 -2.07 20.77 -16.48
N PHE A 370 -2.93 20.30 -17.40
CA PHE A 370 -2.87 18.92 -17.89
C PHE A 370 -1.62 18.65 -18.70
N SER A 371 -0.90 19.65 -19.22
CA SER A 371 0.30 19.45 -20.05
C SER A 371 1.61 19.42 -19.25
N THR A 372 1.63 19.95 -18.03
CA THR A 372 2.85 20.18 -17.23
C THR A 372 2.81 19.55 -15.84
N GLU A 373 1.65 19.52 -15.20
CA GLU A 373 1.48 19.08 -13.82
C GLU A 373 1.05 17.61 -13.74
N GLU A 374 1.38 16.98 -12.62
CA GLU A 374 0.79 15.70 -12.21
C GLU A 374 -0.62 15.96 -11.69
N LYS A 375 -1.59 15.13 -12.08
CA LYS A 375 -2.99 15.22 -11.67
C LYS A 375 -3.46 13.93 -11.04
N ASP A 376 -4.52 14.00 -10.26
CA ASP A 376 -5.18 12.81 -9.76
C ASP A 376 -5.92 12.09 -10.91
N PRO A 377 -5.86 10.75 -10.99
CA PRO A 377 -6.58 9.98 -12.02
C PRO A 377 -8.08 10.28 -12.08
N GLU A 378 -8.71 10.60 -10.95
CA GLU A 378 -10.12 10.97 -10.86
C GLU A 378 -10.48 12.21 -11.68
N GLU A 379 -9.66 13.26 -11.55
CA GLU A 379 -9.84 14.52 -12.28
C GLU A 379 -9.76 14.25 -13.78
N PHE A 380 -8.79 13.43 -14.19
CA PHE A 380 -8.65 13.01 -15.57
C PHE A 380 -9.80 12.14 -16.06
N ILE A 381 -10.28 11.16 -15.28
CA ILE A 381 -11.42 10.30 -15.64
C ILE A 381 -12.68 11.15 -15.86
N THR A 382 -12.92 12.11 -14.97
CA THR A 382 -14.07 13.02 -15.08
C THR A 382 -13.99 13.83 -16.37
N VAL A 383 -12.84 14.42 -16.69
CA VAL A 383 -12.63 15.16 -17.94
C VAL A 383 -12.75 14.25 -19.16
N LEU A 384 -12.15 13.06 -19.12
CA LEU A 384 -12.20 12.07 -20.20
C LEU A 384 -13.65 11.67 -20.50
N PHE A 385 -14.45 11.39 -19.47
CA PHE A 385 -15.80 10.90 -19.64
C PHE A 385 -16.80 12.01 -19.97
N GLN A 386 -16.72 13.17 -19.32
CA GLN A 386 -17.63 14.28 -19.58
C GLN A 386 -17.30 15.02 -20.88
N LYS A 387 -16.03 15.36 -21.09
CA LYS A 387 -15.62 16.28 -22.17
C LYS A 387 -15.11 15.59 -23.42
N VAL A 388 -14.46 14.42 -23.29
CA VAL A 388 -13.88 13.71 -24.45
C VAL A 388 -14.83 12.65 -25.00
N LEU A 389 -15.42 11.84 -24.14
CA LEU A 389 -16.31 10.75 -24.57
C LEU A 389 -17.79 11.11 -24.47
N CYS A 390 -18.13 12.21 -23.78
CA CYS A 390 -19.51 12.68 -23.56
C CYS A 390 -20.46 11.56 -23.08
N ILE A 391 -20.00 10.76 -22.11
CA ILE A 391 -20.78 9.67 -21.53
C ILE A 391 -21.51 10.13 -20.27
N GLU A 392 -22.72 9.60 -20.08
CA GLU A 392 -23.45 9.77 -18.82
C GLU A 392 -22.70 9.12 -17.65
N PRO A 393 -22.87 9.64 -16.42
CA PRO A 393 -22.30 9.05 -15.22
C PRO A 393 -22.63 7.56 -15.06
N LEU A 394 -21.61 6.78 -14.71
CA LEU A 394 -21.67 5.32 -14.68
C LEU A 394 -22.33 4.78 -13.41
N LEU A 395 -22.32 5.57 -12.34
CA LEU A 395 -22.83 5.22 -11.03
C LEU A 395 -23.98 6.16 -10.67
N LYS A 396 -25.12 5.55 -10.28
CA LYS A 396 -26.28 6.25 -9.72
C LYS A 396 -26.43 5.84 -8.27
N LEU A 397 -25.98 6.71 -7.37
CA LEU A 397 -25.97 6.46 -5.94
C LEU A 397 -27.10 7.21 -5.26
N ARG A 398 -27.79 6.56 -4.33
CA ARG A 398 -28.88 7.14 -3.54
C ARG A 398 -28.49 7.12 -2.07
N SER A 399 -28.68 8.24 -1.39
CA SER A 399 -28.68 8.32 0.08
C SER A 399 -30.11 8.37 0.62
N SER A 400 -30.34 7.89 1.84
CA SER A 400 -31.67 7.86 2.46
C SER A 400 -32.29 9.26 2.52
N GLY A 401 -33.33 9.48 1.70
CA GLY A 401 -34.10 10.72 1.66
C GLY A 401 -33.66 11.78 0.64
N GLU A 402 -32.55 11.59 -0.08
CA GLU A 402 -32.03 12.58 -1.06
C GLU A 402 -32.21 12.18 -2.53
N ARG A 403 -31.99 13.14 -3.44
CA ARG A 403 -31.92 12.89 -4.89
C ARG A 403 -30.69 12.03 -5.22
N TYR A 404 -30.78 11.27 -6.31
CA TYR A 404 -29.65 10.46 -6.79
C TYR A 404 -28.44 11.35 -7.14
N GLN A 405 -27.26 10.87 -6.79
CA GLN A 405 -25.97 11.45 -7.16
C GLN A 405 -25.40 10.68 -8.36
N ASP A 406 -25.08 11.43 -9.41
CA ASP A 406 -24.49 10.90 -10.62
C ASP A 406 -22.96 11.10 -10.57
N THR A 407 -22.20 9.99 -10.55
CA THR A 407 -20.73 10.02 -10.51
C THR A 407 -20.10 8.94 -11.40
N TYR A 408 -18.81 9.09 -11.71
CA TYR A 408 -18.03 8.10 -12.46
C TYR A 408 -17.23 7.17 -11.55
N THR A 409 -16.86 7.65 -10.36
CA THR A 409 -16.03 6.93 -9.38
C THR A 409 -16.71 6.93 -8.02
N LEU A 410 -16.45 5.88 -7.23
CA LEU A 410 -16.88 5.76 -5.84
C LEU A 410 -15.67 5.86 -4.91
N GLN A 411 -15.62 6.90 -4.09
CA GLN A 411 -14.60 7.04 -3.05
C GLN A 411 -14.99 6.25 -1.81
N ILE A 412 -14.08 5.39 -1.36
CA ILE A 412 -14.23 4.66 -0.10
C ILE A 412 -13.94 5.59 1.07
N PHE A 413 -14.96 5.77 1.91
CA PHE A 413 -14.92 6.52 3.17
C PHE A 413 -15.27 5.58 4.32
N LEU A 414 -14.38 5.48 5.32
CA LEU A 414 -14.61 4.74 6.57
C LEU A 414 -13.65 5.22 7.66
N GLU A 415 -13.94 4.83 8.90
CA GLU A 415 -13.03 5.00 10.04
C GLU A 415 -12.13 3.77 10.18
N LYS A 416 -10.87 3.98 10.58
CA LYS A 416 -9.86 2.90 10.59
C LYS A 416 -10.20 1.80 11.59
N GLU A 417 -10.85 2.16 12.68
CA GLU A 417 -11.24 1.30 13.80
C GLU A 417 -12.29 0.26 13.40
N GLN A 418 -13.02 0.50 12.31
CA GLN A 418 -14.07 -0.37 11.79
C GLN A 418 -13.51 -1.58 11.03
N MET A 419 -12.20 -1.63 10.79
CA MET A 419 -11.55 -2.61 9.93
C MET A 419 -10.34 -3.29 10.56
N GLY A 420 -10.13 -4.56 10.16
CA GLY A 420 -8.89 -5.26 10.44
C GLY A 420 -7.68 -4.65 9.72
N PRO A 421 -6.44 -5.11 10.03
CA PRO A 421 -5.21 -4.55 9.47
C PRO A 421 -5.04 -4.78 7.95
N MET A 422 -5.78 -5.74 7.37
CA MET A 422 -5.70 -6.12 5.96
C MET A 422 -7.11 -6.43 5.42
N PRO A 423 -7.90 -5.39 5.08
CA PRO A 423 -9.26 -5.57 4.58
C PRO A 423 -9.30 -5.96 3.10
N THR A 424 -10.37 -6.63 2.69
CA THR A 424 -10.69 -6.89 1.27
C THR A 424 -11.42 -5.70 0.65
N VAL A 425 -11.36 -5.55 -0.67
CA VAL A 425 -12.12 -4.50 -1.38
C VAL A 425 -13.63 -4.64 -1.17
N GLN A 426 -14.15 -5.87 -1.11
CA GLN A 426 -15.57 -6.13 -0.79
C GLN A 426 -15.94 -5.55 0.58
N GLN A 427 -15.17 -5.87 1.63
CA GLN A 427 -15.43 -5.35 2.98
C GLN A 427 -15.36 -3.82 3.04
N LEU A 428 -14.38 -3.23 2.35
CA LEU A 428 -14.24 -1.77 2.26
C LEU A 428 -15.46 -1.14 1.58
N LEU A 429 -15.93 -1.73 0.48
CA LEU A 429 -17.10 -1.28 -0.26
C LEU A 429 -18.36 -1.38 0.61
N ASP A 430 -18.63 -2.55 1.19
CA ASP A 430 -19.82 -2.78 2.02
C ASP A 430 -19.88 -1.81 3.19
N THR A 431 -18.74 -1.64 3.89
CA THR A 431 -18.67 -0.77 5.06
C THR A 431 -18.78 0.69 4.67
N SER A 432 -18.14 1.11 3.58
CA SER A 432 -18.24 2.49 3.12
C SER A 432 -19.68 2.83 2.74
N CYS A 433 -20.33 1.99 1.92
CA CYS A 433 -21.71 2.18 1.53
C CYS A 433 -22.67 2.19 2.73
N LEU A 434 -22.51 1.27 3.69
CA LEU A 434 -23.33 1.26 4.90
C LEU A 434 -23.10 2.49 5.78
N SER A 435 -21.84 2.89 5.99
CA SER A 435 -21.48 4.03 6.86
C SER A 435 -21.95 5.37 6.32
N SER A 436 -21.98 5.52 4.99
CA SER A 436 -22.46 6.71 4.29
C SER A 436 -23.94 6.60 3.87
N ASP A 437 -24.63 5.52 4.25
CA ASP A 437 -26.00 5.20 3.85
C ASP A 437 -26.23 5.36 2.34
N LEU A 438 -25.30 4.82 1.54
CA LEU A 438 -25.31 4.86 0.09
C LEU A 438 -25.74 3.52 -0.49
N LYS A 439 -26.68 3.55 -1.43
CA LYS A 439 -27.10 2.40 -2.23
C LYS A 439 -27.03 2.68 -3.72
N PHE A 440 -26.79 1.64 -4.50
CA PHE A 440 -26.86 1.69 -5.95
C PHE A 440 -28.33 1.65 -6.38
N GLU A 441 -28.75 2.61 -7.20
CA GLU A 441 -30.10 2.62 -7.80
C GLU A 441 -30.23 1.50 -8.84
N VAL A 442 -29.16 1.32 -9.64
CA VAL A 442 -29.06 0.33 -10.72
C VAL A 442 -27.69 -0.33 -10.69
N VAL A 443 -27.59 -1.55 -11.25
CA VAL A 443 -26.32 -2.25 -11.42
C VAL A 443 -25.43 -1.47 -12.40
N PRO A 444 -24.25 -0.98 -11.97
CA PRO A 444 -23.37 -0.23 -12.84
C PRO A 444 -22.69 -1.14 -13.87
N SER A 445 -22.55 -0.66 -15.10
CA SER A 445 -21.82 -1.38 -16.16
C SER A 445 -20.29 -1.35 -15.97
N CYS A 446 -19.80 -0.35 -15.24
CA CYS A 446 -18.40 -0.19 -14.85
C CYS A 446 -18.36 0.41 -13.45
N LEU A 447 -17.65 -0.24 -12.52
CA LEU A 447 -17.50 0.24 -11.15
C LEU A 447 -16.03 0.61 -10.89
N MET A 448 -15.76 1.90 -10.76
CA MET A 448 -14.43 2.42 -10.46
C MET A 448 -14.36 2.84 -9.00
N ILE A 449 -13.62 2.09 -8.18
CA ILE A 449 -13.54 2.31 -6.73
C ILE A 449 -12.20 2.95 -6.37
N GLN A 450 -12.25 4.05 -5.63
CA GLN A 450 -11.06 4.73 -5.12
C GLN A 450 -10.79 4.28 -3.70
N MET A 451 -9.57 3.83 -3.47
CA MET A 451 -9.15 3.32 -2.16
C MET A 451 -8.98 4.47 -1.15
N PRO A 452 -9.15 4.21 0.17
CA PRO A 452 -9.06 5.25 1.21
C PRO A 452 -7.61 5.71 1.40
N ARG A 453 -7.21 6.71 0.62
CA ARG A 453 -5.89 7.36 0.64
C ARG A 453 -6.07 8.85 0.89
N PHE A 454 -5.21 9.42 1.73
CA PHE A 454 -5.24 10.86 2.03
C PHE A 454 -3.90 11.48 1.63
N GLY A 455 -3.86 12.06 0.42
CA GLY A 455 -2.65 12.62 -0.16
C GLY A 455 -1.55 11.57 -0.43
N SER A 456 -0.37 12.03 -0.85
CA SER A 456 0.75 11.17 -1.25
C SER A 456 1.42 10.42 -0.09
N LYS A 457 1.22 10.88 1.15
CA LYS A 457 1.94 10.39 2.34
C LYS A 457 1.12 9.44 3.22
N TYR A 458 -0.21 9.46 3.14
CA TYR A 458 -1.05 8.68 4.05
C TYR A 458 -1.85 7.60 3.31
N LYS A 459 -1.55 6.34 3.66
CA LYS A 459 -2.34 5.17 3.28
C LYS A 459 -3.06 4.68 4.55
N MET A 460 -4.40 4.62 4.53
CA MET A 460 -5.17 4.18 5.71
C MET A 460 -4.81 2.74 6.11
N PHE A 461 -4.65 1.86 5.11
CA PHE A 461 -4.20 0.48 5.25
C PHE A 461 -2.88 0.28 4.52
N SER A 462 -1.95 -0.45 5.15
CA SER A 462 -0.66 -0.81 4.53
C SER A 462 -0.83 -1.80 3.38
N GLN A 463 -1.84 -2.67 3.48
CA GLN A 463 -2.19 -3.70 2.51
C GLN A 463 -3.71 -3.77 2.37
N ILE A 464 -4.19 -3.94 1.14
CA ILE A 464 -5.60 -4.16 0.80
C ILE A 464 -5.64 -5.35 -0.14
N ILE A 465 -6.53 -6.31 0.13
CA ILE A 465 -6.70 -7.50 -0.71
C ILE A 465 -7.70 -7.17 -1.82
N PRO A 466 -7.29 -7.18 -3.10
CA PRO A 466 -8.22 -6.97 -4.20
C PRO A 466 -9.19 -8.16 -4.30
N SER A 467 -10.49 -7.88 -4.23
CA SER A 467 -11.51 -8.88 -4.50
C SER A 467 -11.61 -9.11 -6.01
N VAL A 468 -11.47 -10.37 -6.45
CA VAL A 468 -11.58 -10.74 -7.88
C VAL A 468 -13.00 -10.55 -8.39
N GLU A 469 -13.98 -10.80 -7.53
CA GLU A 469 -15.40 -10.58 -7.79
C GLU A 469 -15.98 -9.67 -6.70
N LEU A 470 -16.90 -8.80 -7.09
CA LEU A 470 -17.63 -7.92 -6.18
C LEU A 470 -19.12 -8.24 -6.24
N ASN A 471 -19.69 -8.56 -5.08
CA ASN A 471 -21.13 -8.75 -4.94
C ASN A 471 -21.75 -7.45 -4.41
N ILE A 472 -22.56 -6.79 -5.23
CA ILE A 472 -23.27 -5.56 -4.87
C ILE A 472 -24.76 -5.78 -4.57
N THR A 473 -25.22 -7.04 -4.52
CA THR A 473 -26.64 -7.38 -4.34
C THR A 473 -27.21 -6.73 -3.07
N ASP A 474 -26.43 -6.77 -1.98
CA ASP A 474 -26.83 -6.20 -0.69
C ASP A 474 -26.82 -4.66 -0.69
N LEU A 475 -26.14 -4.05 -1.67
CA LEU A 475 -25.96 -2.60 -1.83
C LEU A 475 -26.97 -1.97 -2.80
N LEU A 476 -27.87 -2.75 -3.42
CA LEU A 476 -28.90 -2.24 -4.32
C LEU A 476 -30.14 -1.75 -3.56
N HIS A 477 -30.72 -0.63 -3.99
CA HIS A 477 -31.87 0.00 -3.30
C HIS A 477 -33.17 -0.82 -3.40
N ASN A 478 -33.53 -1.28 -4.60
CA ASN A 478 -34.82 -1.90 -4.89
C ASN A 478 -34.80 -3.45 -4.85
N CYS A 479 -33.84 -4.05 -4.15
CA CYS A 479 -33.78 -5.50 -4.02
C CYS A 479 -34.60 -5.94 -2.80
N PRO A 480 -35.70 -6.69 -2.95
CA PRO A 480 -36.39 -7.30 -1.81
C PRO A 480 -35.44 -8.31 -1.17
N ARG A 481 -35.21 -8.17 0.14
CA ARG A 481 -34.18 -8.93 0.85
C ARG A 481 -34.77 -9.74 1.99
N GLU A 482 -34.13 -10.87 2.27
CA GLU A 482 -34.55 -11.82 3.29
C GLU A 482 -33.83 -11.55 4.60
N CYS A 483 -34.58 -11.60 5.70
CA CYS A 483 -34.05 -11.48 7.05
C CYS A 483 -33.12 -12.66 7.33
N PHE A 484 -31.92 -12.34 7.81
CA PHE A 484 -30.89 -13.33 8.13
C PHE A 484 -31.35 -14.41 9.12
N LEU A 485 -32.30 -14.09 10.01
CA LEU A 485 -32.79 -15.01 11.04
C LEU A 485 -34.01 -15.83 10.62
N CYS A 486 -34.96 -15.24 9.88
CA CYS A 486 -36.26 -15.86 9.62
C CYS A 486 -36.65 -15.98 8.13
N GLY A 487 -35.88 -15.39 7.23
CA GLY A 487 -36.17 -15.39 5.78
C GLY A 487 -37.27 -14.41 5.33
N CYS A 488 -38.03 -13.79 6.26
CA CYS A 488 -39.04 -12.78 5.91
C CYS A 488 -38.42 -11.49 5.36
N LEU A 489 -39.22 -10.59 4.76
CA LEU A 489 -38.72 -9.32 4.21
C LEU A 489 -37.93 -8.51 5.28
N ALA A 490 -36.69 -8.17 4.95
CA ALA A 490 -35.81 -7.39 5.82
C ALA A 490 -36.01 -5.88 5.61
N GLU A 491 -36.03 -5.14 6.72
CA GLU A 491 -36.19 -3.67 6.74
C GLU A 491 -35.01 -2.96 7.41
N PHE A 492 -34.23 -3.67 8.23
CA PHE A 492 -33.12 -3.13 9.00
C PHE A 492 -31.80 -3.79 8.60
N GLU A 493 -30.70 -3.07 8.75
CA GLU A 493 -29.34 -3.54 8.47
C GLU A 493 -28.43 -3.22 9.66
N CYS A 494 -27.50 -4.10 10.01
CA CYS A 494 -26.58 -3.89 11.14
C CYS A 494 -25.12 -3.87 10.72
N LEU A 495 -24.46 -2.72 10.93
CA LEU A 495 -23.02 -2.49 10.72
C LEU A 495 -22.14 -3.38 11.62
N GLN A 496 -22.54 -3.60 12.87
CA GLN A 496 -21.74 -4.35 13.85
C GLN A 496 -21.69 -5.85 13.57
N CYS A 497 -22.68 -6.37 12.84
CA CYS A 497 -22.73 -7.78 12.47
C CYS A 497 -21.88 -8.12 11.23
N LEU A 498 -21.41 -7.12 10.47
CA LEU A 498 -20.52 -7.33 9.31
C LEU A 498 -19.16 -7.97 9.68
N PRO A 499 -18.47 -7.56 10.78
CA PRO A 499 -17.23 -8.19 11.24
C PRO A 499 -17.42 -9.50 12.04
N ASP A 500 -18.65 -9.89 12.37
CA ASP A 500 -18.91 -11.08 13.19
C ASP A 500 -18.59 -12.37 12.41
N ARG A 501 -17.56 -13.10 12.86
CA ARG A 501 -17.10 -14.35 12.24
C ARG A 501 -18.03 -15.54 12.50
N LYS A 502 -18.89 -15.46 13.52
CA LYS A 502 -19.86 -16.52 13.84
C LYS A 502 -21.04 -16.51 12.87
N LEU A 503 -21.41 -15.32 12.38
CA LEU A 503 -22.52 -15.10 11.46
C LEU A 503 -21.97 -14.98 10.03
N HIS A 504 -21.66 -16.09 9.35
CA HIS A 504 -21.20 -16.18 7.94
C HIS A 504 -20.41 -14.96 7.39
N PRO A 505 -19.10 -15.06 7.15
CA PRO A 505 -18.27 -13.93 6.72
C PRO A 505 -18.79 -13.20 5.48
N GLY A 506 -18.78 -11.86 5.52
CA GLY A 506 -18.81 -11.02 4.30
C GLY A 506 -20.18 -10.77 3.65
N ARG A 507 -21.27 -10.77 4.42
CA ARG A 507 -22.57 -10.26 3.96
C ARG A 507 -23.15 -9.28 4.96
N ILE A 508 -23.76 -8.20 4.46
CA ILE A 508 -24.50 -7.24 5.28
C ILE A 508 -25.64 -7.99 5.95
N LYS A 509 -25.73 -7.93 7.28
CA LYS A 509 -26.79 -8.65 8.01
C LYS A 509 -28.03 -7.79 8.08
N GLN A 510 -29.14 -8.39 7.70
CA GLN A 510 -30.42 -7.70 7.56
C GLN A 510 -31.48 -8.41 8.37
N PHE A 511 -32.36 -7.62 8.97
CA PHE A 511 -33.33 -8.10 9.94
C PHE A 511 -34.71 -7.55 9.58
N CYS A 512 -35.74 -8.37 9.75
CA CYS A 512 -37.10 -7.86 9.80
C CYS A 512 -37.31 -7.08 11.12
N VAL A 513 -38.38 -6.30 11.20
CA VAL A 513 -38.74 -5.50 12.39
C VAL A 513 -38.67 -6.33 13.68
N THR A 514 -39.21 -7.54 13.64
CA THR A 514 -39.28 -8.44 14.81
C THR A 514 -37.90 -8.93 15.23
N CYS A 515 -37.09 -9.40 14.29
CA CYS A 515 -35.77 -9.95 14.56
C CYS A 515 -34.76 -8.89 15.03
N ASN A 516 -34.86 -7.65 14.53
CA ASN A 516 -33.96 -6.56 14.95
C ASN A 516 -34.16 -6.17 16.42
N LYS A 517 -35.40 -6.24 16.93
CA LYS A 517 -35.69 -5.98 18.35
C LYS A 517 -35.13 -7.04 19.30
N GLN A 518 -34.92 -8.27 18.81
CA GLN A 518 -34.46 -9.40 19.62
C GLN A 518 -32.92 -9.41 19.83
N THR A 519 -32.13 -8.76 18.98
CA THR A 519 -30.65 -8.84 19.00
C THR A 519 -29.92 -7.86 19.93
N SER A 520 -30.60 -6.83 20.44
CA SER A 520 -30.01 -5.81 21.34
C SER A 520 -30.38 -6.00 22.82
N HIS A 521 -31.01 -7.12 23.16
CA HIS A 521 -31.64 -7.33 24.46
C HIS A 521 -31.12 -8.60 25.13
N TYR A 522 -30.46 -8.45 26.28
CA TYR A 522 -29.92 -9.59 27.02
C TYR A 522 -31.01 -10.25 27.88
N VAL A 523 -31.05 -11.57 27.80
CA VAL A 523 -31.96 -12.44 28.55
C VAL A 523 -31.16 -13.58 29.20
N SER A 524 -31.75 -14.25 30.19
CA SER A 524 -31.05 -15.30 30.95
C SER A 524 -31.83 -16.61 30.97
N PHE A 525 -31.10 -17.71 30.81
CA PHE A 525 -31.59 -19.06 31.05
C PHE A 525 -30.90 -19.61 32.30
N VAL A 526 -31.67 -20.05 33.29
CA VAL A 526 -31.13 -20.55 34.56
C VAL A 526 -31.66 -21.96 34.82
N LYS A 527 -30.74 -22.87 35.16
CA LYS A 527 -31.10 -24.19 35.66
C LYS A 527 -31.30 -24.13 37.16
N CYS A 528 -32.54 -24.31 37.62
CA CYS A 528 -32.92 -24.11 39.03
C CYS A 528 -33.00 -25.40 39.85
N GLY A 529 -32.79 -26.57 39.24
CA GLY A 529 -32.95 -27.86 39.91
C GLY A 529 -32.22 -29.00 39.22
N THR A 530 -32.21 -30.15 39.89
CA THR A 530 -31.57 -31.40 39.42
C THR A 530 -32.37 -32.11 38.34
N ASP A 531 -33.68 -31.86 38.24
CA ASP A 531 -34.52 -32.38 37.16
C ASP A 531 -34.09 -31.75 35.82
N PRO A 532 -33.82 -32.55 34.76
CA PRO A 532 -33.52 -32.07 33.41
C PRO A 532 -34.42 -30.94 32.91
N LYS A 533 -35.73 -30.97 33.24
CA LYS A 533 -36.74 -29.97 32.82
C LYS A 533 -36.78 -28.69 33.67
N SER A 534 -36.02 -28.63 34.77
CA SER A 534 -36.00 -27.45 35.66
C SER A 534 -35.18 -26.30 35.08
N TRP A 535 -35.73 -25.66 34.05
CA TRP A 535 -35.18 -24.46 33.42
C TRP A 535 -36.16 -23.30 33.53
N ILE A 536 -35.62 -22.11 33.81
CA ILE A 536 -36.36 -20.86 33.78
C ILE A 536 -35.69 -19.87 32.82
N PHE A 537 -36.54 -19.07 32.19
CA PHE A 537 -36.18 -17.97 31.30
C PHE A 537 -36.52 -16.64 31.99
N PHE A 538 -35.60 -15.69 31.94
CA PHE A 538 -35.78 -14.34 32.50
C PHE A 538 -35.56 -13.28 31.42
N ASP A 539 -36.55 -12.38 31.31
CA ASP A 539 -36.53 -11.24 30.42
C ASP A 539 -36.84 -9.95 31.23
N SER A 540 -35.89 -9.02 31.27
CA SER A 540 -36.02 -7.77 32.05
C SER A 540 -36.92 -6.71 31.40
N MET A 541 -37.29 -6.89 30.14
CA MET A 541 -38.10 -5.95 29.35
C MET A 541 -39.20 -6.69 28.57
N ALA A 542 -39.80 -7.71 29.18
CA ALA A 542 -40.80 -8.56 28.55
C ALA A 542 -42.07 -7.78 28.15
N ASP A 543 -42.45 -6.78 28.96
CA ASP A 543 -43.56 -5.89 28.67
C ASP A 543 -43.29 -4.46 29.20
N ARG A 544 -44.18 -3.51 28.92
CA ARG A 544 -44.03 -2.11 29.34
C ARG A 544 -45.36 -1.48 29.74
N CYS A 545 -45.40 -0.89 30.92
CA CYS A 545 -46.56 -0.13 31.39
C CYS A 545 -46.34 1.37 31.15
N GLY A 546 -47.25 2.03 30.45
CA GLY A 546 -47.18 3.47 30.14
C GLY A 546 -46.49 3.79 28.81
N ASN A 547 -46.30 5.09 28.53
CA ASN A 547 -45.72 5.60 27.29
C ASN A 547 -44.23 5.96 27.44
N ASP A 548 -43.57 6.39 26.35
CA ASP A 548 -42.12 6.61 26.25
C ASP A 548 -41.52 7.58 27.27
N GLN A 549 -42.34 8.40 27.93
CA GLN A 549 -41.89 9.48 28.81
C GLN A 549 -42.18 9.22 30.30
N SER A 550 -43.13 8.34 30.65
CA SER A 550 -43.46 8.03 32.05
C SER A 550 -43.68 6.54 32.35
N GLY A 551 -43.44 5.67 31.37
CA GLY A 551 -43.60 4.22 31.51
C GLY A 551 -42.36 3.49 32.01
N TYR A 552 -42.58 2.31 32.62
CA TYR A 552 -41.53 1.42 33.13
C TYR A 552 -41.65 0.02 32.53
N ASN A 553 -40.52 -0.68 32.44
CA ASN A 553 -40.46 -2.06 31.94
C ASN A 553 -40.97 -3.04 32.99
N ILE A 554 -41.70 -4.06 32.56
CA ILE A 554 -42.17 -5.17 33.37
C ILE A 554 -41.27 -6.37 33.07
N PRO A 555 -40.50 -6.86 34.06
CA PRO A 555 -39.73 -8.08 33.90
C PRO A 555 -40.64 -9.31 33.97
N GLU A 556 -40.27 -10.38 33.26
CA GLU A 556 -40.98 -11.65 33.27
C GLU A 556 -40.01 -12.81 33.55
N VAL A 557 -40.49 -13.79 34.31
CA VAL A 557 -39.83 -15.08 34.53
C VAL A 557 -40.79 -16.19 34.09
N CYS A 558 -40.38 -17.00 33.14
CA CYS A 558 -41.17 -18.12 32.61
C CYS A 558 -40.46 -19.44 32.87
N ALA A 559 -41.22 -20.51 33.15
CA ALA A 559 -40.69 -21.87 33.09
C ALA A 559 -40.53 -22.28 31.62
N CYS A 560 -39.39 -22.89 31.27
CA CYS A 560 -39.10 -23.34 29.91
C CYS A 560 -38.64 -24.82 29.88
N PRO A 561 -39.51 -25.77 30.28
CA PRO A 561 -39.18 -27.19 30.32
C PRO A 561 -38.76 -27.78 28.97
N GLU A 562 -39.20 -27.18 27.86
CA GLU A 562 -38.83 -27.55 26.50
C GLU A 562 -37.32 -27.46 26.24
N VAL A 563 -36.61 -26.59 26.97
CA VAL A 563 -35.15 -26.51 26.94
C VAL A 563 -34.54 -27.79 27.50
N GLY A 564 -35.08 -28.29 28.62
CA GLY A 564 -34.67 -29.55 29.20
C GLY A 564 -34.99 -30.75 28.32
N ASP A 565 -36.17 -30.75 27.70
CA ASP A 565 -36.58 -31.81 26.77
C ASP A 565 -35.67 -31.87 25.54
N PHE A 566 -35.31 -30.72 24.99
CA PHE A 566 -34.38 -30.63 23.86
C PHE A 566 -32.96 -31.11 24.25
N LEU A 567 -32.42 -30.62 25.37
CA LEU A 567 -31.08 -31.01 25.84
C LEU A 567 -30.97 -32.49 26.28
N SER A 568 -32.10 -33.20 26.40
CA SER A 568 -32.15 -34.62 26.75
C SER A 568 -32.13 -35.54 25.52
N GLN A 569 -32.16 -35.00 24.30
CA GLN A 569 -32.07 -35.76 23.05
C GLN A 569 -30.65 -36.31 22.80
N SER A 570 -30.54 -37.29 21.91
CA SER A 570 -29.23 -37.85 21.53
C SER A 570 -28.38 -36.87 20.71
N GLU A 571 -27.05 -37.02 20.75
CA GLU A 571 -26.14 -36.14 19.98
C GLU A 571 -26.40 -36.19 18.48
N GLU A 572 -26.80 -37.35 17.94
CA GLU A 572 -27.15 -37.49 16.52
C GLU A 572 -28.45 -36.74 16.14
N GLU A 573 -29.45 -36.74 17.03
CA GLU A 573 -30.71 -36.01 16.84
C GLU A 573 -30.50 -34.49 16.92
N LEU A 574 -29.69 -34.04 17.88
CA LEU A 574 -29.32 -32.63 18.03
C LEU A 574 -28.58 -32.10 16.80
N ALA A 575 -27.68 -32.89 16.21
CA ALA A 575 -26.89 -32.51 15.03
C ALA A 575 -27.72 -32.41 13.73
N CYS A 576 -28.83 -33.15 13.63
CA CYS A 576 -29.70 -33.16 12.44
C CYS A 576 -30.91 -32.23 12.56
N THR A 577 -31.06 -31.50 13.68
CA THR A 577 -32.25 -30.68 13.95
C THR A 577 -32.24 -29.38 13.14
N ASN A 578 -33.37 -29.11 12.49
CA ASN A 578 -33.58 -27.85 11.77
C ASN A 578 -33.96 -26.72 12.76
N LEU A 579 -33.08 -25.71 12.89
CA LEU A 579 -33.22 -24.55 13.78
C LEU A 579 -34.48 -23.69 13.55
N SER A 580 -35.15 -23.83 12.41
CA SER A 580 -36.42 -23.13 12.12
C SER A 580 -37.65 -23.81 12.72
N GLN A 581 -37.54 -25.08 13.13
CA GLN A 581 -38.65 -25.89 13.66
C GLN A 581 -38.60 -26.05 15.19
N VAL A 582 -37.53 -25.59 15.84
CA VAL A 582 -37.39 -25.68 17.30
C VAL A 582 -38.20 -24.57 18.01
N PRO A 583 -38.67 -24.81 19.25
CA PRO A 583 -39.33 -23.80 20.06
C PRO A 583 -38.46 -22.54 20.24
N GLU A 584 -39.10 -21.38 20.34
CA GLU A 584 -38.41 -20.08 20.35
C GLU A 584 -37.35 -19.97 21.46
N LEU A 585 -37.69 -20.38 22.68
CA LEU A 585 -36.77 -20.32 23.82
C LEU A 585 -35.56 -21.25 23.65
N VAL A 586 -35.73 -22.40 23.00
CA VAL A 586 -34.64 -23.32 22.64
C VAL A 586 -33.74 -22.68 21.59
N ARG A 587 -34.32 -22.08 20.55
CA ARG A 587 -33.58 -21.37 19.49
C ARG A 587 -32.73 -20.24 20.08
N ARG A 588 -33.32 -19.44 20.98
CA ARG A 588 -32.63 -18.32 21.65
C ARG A 588 -31.47 -18.82 22.50
N MET A 589 -31.65 -19.91 23.25
CA MET A 589 -30.56 -20.48 24.03
C MET A 589 -29.39 -20.97 23.14
N LEU A 590 -29.66 -21.61 22.00
CA LEU A 590 -28.60 -22.15 21.14
C LEU A 590 -27.87 -21.07 20.34
N CYS A 591 -28.61 -20.13 19.76
CA CYS A 591 -28.08 -19.15 18.81
C CYS A 591 -27.55 -17.88 19.49
N ASP A 592 -28.14 -17.50 20.62
CA ASP A 592 -27.92 -16.18 21.24
C ASP A 592 -27.15 -16.29 22.58
N SER A 593 -26.59 -17.47 22.89
CA SER A 593 -25.77 -17.69 24.09
C SER A 593 -24.50 -16.81 24.10
N TYR A 594 -24.47 -15.85 25.02
CA TYR A 594 -23.31 -14.99 25.24
C TYR A 594 -22.34 -15.52 26.31
N MET A 595 -22.86 -16.03 27.43
CA MET A 595 -22.07 -16.52 28.56
C MET A 595 -22.73 -17.75 29.19
N LEU A 596 -21.94 -18.79 29.47
CA LEU A 596 -22.35 -20.02 30.16
C LEU A 596 -21.65 -20.10 31.51
N LEU A 597 -22.42 -20.23 32.58
CA LEU A 597 -21.91 -20.30 33.95
C LEU A 597 -22.08 -21.73 34.47
N TYR A 598 -20.98 -22.35 34.88
CA TYR A 598 -20.96 -23.69 35.47
C TYR A 598 -20.59 -23.59 36.95
N GLN A 599 -21.33 -24.26 37.81
CA GLN A 599 -21.06 -24.34 39.25
C GLN A 599 -20.83 -25.79 39.66
N ASN A 600 -19.81 -26.03 40.50
CA ASN A 600 -19.59 -27.33 41.12
C ASN A 600 -20.61 -27.53 42.26
N PRO A 601 -21.46 -28.58 42.24
CA PRO A 601 -22.46 -28.81 43.27
C PRO A 601 -21.89 -29.18 44.65
N VAL A 602 -20.60 -29.49 44.76
CA VAL A 602 -19.97 -30.02 46.00
C VAL A 602 -19.29 -28.93 46.84
N THR A 603 -19.19 -27.69 46.37
CA THR A 603 -18.49 -26.62 47.09
C THR A 603 -19.31 -25.33 47.11
N PRO A 604 -19.98 -24.99 48.23
CA PRO A 604 -20.54 -23.66 48.40
C PRO A 604 -19.40 -22.63 48.37
N LEU A 605 -19.64 -21.49 47.71
CA LEU A 605 -18.74 -20.34 47.78
C LEU A 605 -18.66 -19.88 49.24
N THR A 606 -17.57 -20.18 49.93
CA THR A 606 -17.25 -19.58 51.21
C THR A 606 -16.96 -18.10 50.97
N LEU A 607 -17.84 -17.24 51.46
CA LEU A 607 -17.56 -15.80 51.56
C LEU A 607 -16.26 -15.64 52.36
N SER A 608 -15.25 -15.01 51.78
CA SER A 608 -14.09 -14.55 52.52
C SER A 608 -14.55 -13.49 53.52
N ASP A 609 -14.20 -13.65 54.81
CA ASP A 609 -14.53 -12.80 55.96
C ASP A 609 -14.05 -11.32 55.86
N SER A 610 -13.72 -10.82 54.68
CA SER A 610 -13.17 -9.47 54.47
C SER A 610 -14.20 -8.39 54.08
N GLN A 611 -15.50 -8.60 54.28
CA GLN A 611 -16.53 -7.57 54.01
C GLN A 611 -17.53 -7.34 55.16
N GLN A 612 -17.10 -7.46 56.42
CA GLN A 612 -17.88 -7.01 57.59
C GLN A 612 -17.46 -5.66 58.19
N GLN A 613 -16.65 -4.87 57.50
CA GLN A 613 -16.45 -3.45 57.85
C GLN A 613 -16.48 -2.57 56.60
N LEU A 614 -17.67 -2.04 56.30
CA LEU A 614 -17.92 -0.63 55.97
C LEU A 614 -19.43 -0.38 55.81
#